data_AF-A0AAP4R5G2-F1
#
_entry.id   AF-A0AAP4R5G2-F1
#
_cell.length_a   1.000
_cell.length_b   1.000
_cell.length_c   1.000
_cell.angle_alpha   90.00
_cell.angle_beta   90.00
_cell.angle_gamma   90.00
#
_symmetry.space_group_name_H-M   'P 1'
#
loop_
_entity.id
_entity.type
_entity.pdbx_description
1 polymer ?
#
loop_
_entity_poly.entity_id
_entity_poly.type
_entity_poly.pdbx_seq_one_letter_code
_entity_poly.pdbx_strand_id
1 'polypeptide(L)'
;MNLETNVPEDLWEAVRANYERGNFTGSILDAFYFLSELLRQKSGAEGDGASLVGQALGGAAPKIKLNRLQSESEWNVQKGVEQLLRGFYQAFRNPRSHEKISDTENDARILILFTGYLVRQIDKAKSQFSRHDFIRRVLDPDFVPNSRYAELLVEDVPVGQRLEVFLDAYREKETVKGDHLRHFFNALLPTLTVDERIQVDQIISDELKTTDDDATVRAVIGSLGGDIWPRLAEVSRLRIEHKLVRSVQEGRFDSKQKVCRSGGLGTWARNLFPHFTLKREMLGAITDKLRSGNRAEEDYVFQYLFPAIGELHSSIPATLDIVFKTRIRNGSERFHAALTVYSPWEKGVWSKDLIKAVDEFKASPDFDEMDDDIPF
;
A
#
# COMPACT_ATOMS: atom_id res chain seq x y z
N MET A 1 1.95 -49.99 -5.86
CA MET A 1 1.13 -48.77 -5.63
C MET A 1 2.02 -47.58 -5.95
N ASN A 2 1.63 -46.69 -6.87
CA ASN A 2 2.46 -45.56 -7.31
C ASN A 2 2.38 -44.42 -6.27
N LEU A 3 3.51 -43.89 -5.80
CA LEU A 3 3.53 -42.79 -4.82
C LEU A 3 2.95 -41.49 -5.39
N GLU A 4 3.31 -41.16 -6.63
CA GLU A 4 2.89 -39.95 -7.35
C GLU A 4 1.38 -39.73 -7.31
N THR A 5 0.59 -40.79 -7.52
CA THR A 5 -0.87 -40.69 -7.57
C THR A 5 -1.55 -40.79 -6.18
N ASN A 6 -0.80 -41.04 -5.10
CA ASN A 6 -1.35 -41.33 -3.77
C ASN A 6 -1.00 -40.27 -2.71
N VAL A 7 -0.22 -39.27 -3.07
CA VAL A 7 0.12 -38.11 -2.23
C VAL A 7 -0.32 -36.81 -2.91
N PRO A 8 -0.48 -35.70 -2.17
CA PRO A 8 -0.72 -34.38 -2.76
C PRO A 8 0.37 -34.02 -3.78
N GLU A 9 -0.01 -33.36 -4.88
CA GLU A 9 0.88 -33.01 -5.99
C GLU A 9 2.09 -32.19 -5.51
N ASP A 10 1.86 -31.14 -4.74
CA ASP A 10 2.92 -30.29 -4.19
C ASP A 10 3.91 -31.06 -3.30
N LEU A 11 3.42 -32.06 -2.55
CA LEU A 11 4.28 -32.92 -1.75
C LEU A 11 5.11 -33.85 -2.65
N TRP A 12 4.52 -34.39 -3.72
CA TRP A 12 5.27 -35.20 -4.67
C TRP A 12 6.39 -34.40 -5.31
N GLU A 13 6.10 -33.20 -5.82
CA GLU A 13 7.10 -32.32 -6.43
C GLU A 13 8.25 -31.99 -5.47
N ALA A 14 7.96 -31.80 -4.18
CA ALA A 14 8.98 -31.56 -3.17
C ALA A 14 9.93 -32.75 -2.96
N VAL A 15 9.45 -34.00 -3.09
CA VAL A 15 10.23 -35.20 -2.72
C VAL A 15 10.79 -35.97 -3.93
N ARG A 16 10.23 -35.71 -5.12
CA ARG A 16 10.44 -36.49 -6.35
C ARG A 16 11.92 -36.59 -6.73
N ALA A 17 12.63 -35.46 -6.73
CA ALA A 17 14.02 -35.40 -7.20
C ALA A 17 14.95 -36.32 -6.41
N ASN A 18 14.81 -36.37 -5.08
CA ASN A 18 15.59 -37.28 -4.24
C ASN A 18 15.08 -38.73 -4.33
N TYR A 19 13.77 -38.93 -4.45
CA TYR A 19 13.17 -40.26 -4.58
C TYR A 19 13.66 -40.98 -5.85
N GLU A 20 13.57 -40.32 -7.01
CA GLU A 20 13.96 -40.88 -8.31
C GLU A 20 15.46 -41.15 -8.42
N ARG A 21 16.30 -40.42 -7.68
CA ARG A 21 17.75 -40.64 -7.60
C ARG A 21 18.16 -41.76 -6.63
N GLY A 22 17.20 -42.39 -5.96
CA GLY A 22 17.46 -43.39 -4.92
C GLY A 22 17.99 -42.79 -3.61
N ASN A 23 17.95 -41.47 -3.44
CA ASN A 23 18.27 -40.80 -2.18
C ASN A 23 17.04 -40.79 -1.25
N PHE A 24 16.69 -41.96 -0.72
CA PHE A 24 15.48 -42.17 0.06
C PHE A 24 15.45 -41.38 1.37
N THR A 25 16.59 -41.29 2.07
CA THR A 25 16.71 -40.46 3.28
C THR A 25 16.51 -38.98 2.97
N GLY A 26 17.09 -38.48 1.86
CA GLY A 26 16.84 -37.11 1.40
C GLY A 26 15.37 -36.86 1.08
N SER A 27 14.72 -37.79 0.38
CA SER A 27 13.30 -37.70 0.04
C SER A 27 12.38 -37.66 1.26
N ILE A 28 12.71 -38.42 2.32
CA ILE A 28 12.00 -38.34 3.61
C ILE A 28 12.19 -36.97 4.25
N LEU A 29 13.43 -36.43 4.27
CA LEU A 29 13.69 -35.10 4.83
C LEU A 29 12.94 -34.01 4.07
N ASP A 30 12.89 -34.07 2.74
CA ASP A 30 12.12 -33.14 1.90
C ASP A 30 10.63 -33.16 2.27
N ALA A 31 10.06 -34.34 2.50
CA ALA A 31 8.66 -34.48 2.96
C ALA A 31 8.42 -33.78 4.31
N PHE A 32 9.36 -33.89 5.25
CA PHE A 32 9.27 -33.19 6.54
C PHE A 32 9.48 -31.69 6.42
N TYR A 33 10.35 -31.23 5.52
CA TYR A 33 10.52 -29.80 5.23
C TYR A 33 9.25 -29.21 4.63
N PHE A 34 8.64 -29.90 3.67
CA PHE A 34 7.34 -29.52 3.11
C PHE A 34 6.27 -29.43 4.21
N LEU A 35 6.17 -30.44 5.07
CA LEU A 35 5.19 -30.46 6.16
C LEU A 35 5.42 -29.33 7.19
N SER A 36 6.68 -29.01 7.49
CA SER A 36 7.04 -27.89 8.38
C SER A 36 6.61 -26.57 7.77
N GLU A 37 6.87 -26.40 6.48
CA GLU A 37 6.52 -25.18 5.77
C GLU A 37 5.00 -24.98 5.69
N LEU A 38 4.25 -26.05 5.39
CA LEU A 38 2.79 -26.03 5.43
C LEU A 38 2.24 -25.59 6.81
N LEU A 39 2.84 -26.10 7.89
CA LEU A 39 2.47 -25.72 9.26
C LEU A 39 2.76 -24.24 9.52
N ARG A 40 3.92 -23.72 9.11
CA ARG A 40 4.27 -22.29 9.26
C ARG A 40 3.31 -21.42 8.46
N GLN A 41 3.04 -21.75 7.20
CA GLN A 41 2.15 -21.00 6.33
C GLN A 41 0.73 -20.92 6.89
N LYS A 42 0.17 -22.04 7.39
CA LYS A 42 -1.20 -22.05 7.92
C LYS A 42 -1.34 -21.48 9.33
N SER A 43 -0.29 -21.52 10.15
CA SER A 43 -0.35 -21.07 11.54
C SER A 43 0.29 -19.70 11.79
N GLY A 44 1.15 -19.22 10.90
CA GLY A 44 2.04 -18.09 11.17
C GLY A 44 2.97 -18.32 12.39
N ALA A 45 3.16 -19.57 12.83
CA ALA A 45 4.05 -19.88 13.94
C ALA A 45 5.50 -20.00 13.47
N GLU A 46 6.42 -19.64 14.37
CA GLU A 46 7.86 -19.77 14.14
C GLU A 46 8.42 -21.00 14.88
N GLY A 47 9.56 -21.50 14.40
CA GLY A 47 10.27 -22.63 14.99
C GLY A 47 10.34 -23.87 14.11
N ASP A 48 10.65 -25.01 14.74
CA ASP A 48 10.90 -26.28 14.06
C ASP A 48 10.41 -27.48 14.88
N GLY A 49 10.18 -28.60 14.19
CA GLY A 49 9.86 -29.90 14.76
C GLY A 49 8.67 -29.88 15.74
N ALA A 50 8.86 -30.53 16.90
CA ALA A 50 7.81 -30.68 17.89
C ALA A 50 7.34 -29.35 18.50
N SER A 51 8.20 -28.31 18.52
CA SER A 51 7.81 -26.97 19.00
C SER A 51 6.83 -26.32 18.03
N LEU A 52 7.14 -26.34 16.74
CA LEU A 52 6.28 -25.80 15.67
C LEU A 52 4.90 -26.48 15.67
N VAL A 53 4.88 -27.82 15.75
CA VAL A 53 3.61 -28.58 15.83
C VAL A 53 2.76 -28.13 17.02
N GLY A 54 3.40 -27.94 18.17
CA GLY A 54 2.72 -27.49 19.39
C GLY A 54 2.08 -26.11 19.27
N GLN A 55 2.80 -25.17 18.66
CA GLN A 55 2.29 -23.81 18.43
C GLN A 55 1.17 -23.79 17.38
N ALA A 56 1.24 -24.68 16.37
CA ALA A 56 0.28 -24.71 15.28
C ALA A 56 -1.04 -25.41 15.65
N LEU A 57 -0.96 -26.56 16.31
CA LEU A 57 -2.11 -27.46 16.52
C LEU A 57 -2.51 -27.65 17.99
N GLY A 58 -1.68 -27.20 18.93
CA GLY A 58 -1.89 -27.39 20.37
C GLY A 58 -2.66 -26.26 21.06
N GLY A 59 -2.89 -26.44 22.36
CA GLY A 59 -3.51 -25.44 23.22
C GLY A 59 -5.05 -25.40 23.17
N ALA A 60 -5.63 -24.51 23.97
CA ALA A 60 -7.08 -24.32 24.05
C ALA A 60 -7.67 -23.55 22.84
N ALA A 61 -6.82 -22.87 22.07
CA ALA A 61 -7.18 -22.16 20.85
C ALA A 61 -6.10 -22.42 19.79
N PRO A 62 -6.12 -23.59 19.13
CA PRO A 62 -5.10 -23.94 18.14
C PRO A 62 -5.22 -23.04 16.91
N LYS A 63 -4.07 -22.61 16.35
CA LYS A 63 -4.01 -21.75 15.16
C LYS A 63 -4.54 -22.47 13.91
N ILE A 64 -4.31 -23.78 13.83
CA ILE A 64 -4.86 -24.65 12.80
C ILE A 64 -5.94 -25.54 13.41
N LYS A 65 -7.19 -25.38 12.95
CA LYS A 65 -8.33 -26.20 13.38
C LYS A 65 -8.60 -27.31 12.37
N LEU A 66 -8.32 -28.55 12.72
CA LEU A 66 -8.51 -29.71 11.83
C LEU A 66 -9.99 -30.02 11.56
N ASN A 67 -10.88 -29.53 12.43
CA ASN A 67 -12.34 -29.68 12.35
C ASN A 67 -13.03 -28.49 13.06
N ARG A 68 -14.32 -28.59 13.39
CA ARG A 68 -15.07 -27.46 13.98
C ARG A 68 -14.82 -27.25 15.47
N LEU A 69 -14.20 -28.20 16.17
CA LEU A 69 -13.94 -28.17 17.62
C LEU A 69 -15.20 -27.94 18.46
N GLN A 70 -16.36 -28.44 18.01
CA GLN A 70 -17.66 -28.28 18.68
C GLN A 70 -17.99 -29.47 19.59
N SER A 71 -17.43 -30.65 19.32
CA SER A 71 -17.64 -31.86 20.12
C SER A 71 -16.35 -32.35 20.78
N GLU A 72 -16.49 -33.16 21.82
CA GLU A 72 -15.35 -33.83 22.47
C GLU A 72 -14.57 -34.71 21.48
N SER A 73 -15.27 -35.43 20.59
CA SER A 73 -14.66 -36.24 19.55
C SER A 73 -13.79 -35.40 18.61
N GLU A 74 -14.26 -34.21 18.22
CA GLU A 74 -13.50 -33.27 17.41
C GLU A 74 -12.25 -32.75 18.12
N TRP A 75 -12.35 -32.46 19.43
CA TRP A 75 -11.20 -32.12 20.26
C TRP A 75 -10.20 -33.26 20.41
N ASN A 76 -10.68 -34.50 20.49
CA ASN A 76 -9.82 -35.69 20.55
C ASN A 76 -9.05 -35.88 19.24
N VAL A 77 -9.67 -35.63 18.09
CA VAL A 77 -8.97 -35.63 16.79
C VAL A 77 -7.89 -34.55 16.76
N GLN A 78 -8.19 -33.32 17.19
CA GLN A 78 -7.23 -32.22 17.22
C GLN A 78 -6.00 -32.58 18.07
N LYS A 79 -6.21 -33.01 19.32
CA LYS A 79 -5.14 -33.39 20.25
C LYS A 79 -4.37 -34.62 19.76
N GLY A 80 -5.08 -35.62 19.22
CA GLY A 80 -4.47 -36.85 18.72
C GLY A 80 -3.53 -36.59 17.54
N VAL A 81 -3.97 -35.80 16.56
CA VAL A 81 -3.13 -35.44 15.41
C VAL A 81 -1.94 -34.58 15.83
N GLU A 82 -2.12 -33.65 16.77
CA GLU A 82 -1.03 -32.86 17.35
C GLU A 82 0.06 -33.75 18.00
N GLN A 83 -0.33 -34.70 18.85
CA GLN A 83 0.59 -35.63 19.50
C GLN A 83 1.28 -36.54 18.48
N LEU A 84 0.52 -37.04 17.50
CA LEU A 84 1.03 -37.92 16.45
C LEU A 84 2.09 -37.18 15.61
N LEU A 85 1.85 -35.93 15.23
CA LEU A 85 2.83 -35.11 14.51
C LEU A 85 4.08 -34.85 15.34
N ARG A 86 3.95 -34.52 16.64
CA ARG A 86 5.12 -34.35 17.51
C ARG A 86 5.96 -35.61 17.59
N GLY A 87 5.30 -36.76 17.77
CA GLY A 87 5.95 -38.07 17.76
C GLY A 87 6.59 -38.37 16.42
N PHE A 88 5.94 -38.01 15.32
CA PHE A 88 6.45 -38.23 13.96
C PHE A 88 7.75 -37.46 13.69
N TYR A 89 7.82 -36.18 14.09
CA TYR A 89 9.06 -35.41 14.02
C TYR A 89 10.15 -35.99 14.93
N GLN A 90 9.80 -36.33 16.18
CA GLN A 90 10.78 -36.83 17.15
C GLN A 90 11.34 -38.20 16.76
N ALA A 91 10.52 -39.11 16.26
CA ALA A 91 10.91 -40.48 15.97
C ALA A 91 11.57 -40.64 14.60
N PHE A 92 11.19 -39.83 13.60
CA PHE A 92 11.65 -40.02 12.24
C PHE A 92 12.51 -38.87 11.72
N ARG A 93 12.04 -37.62 11.82
CA ARG A 93 12.82 -36.48 11.29
C ARG A 93 14.09 -36.22 12.09
N ASN A 94 13.96 -36.10 13.41
CA ASN A 94 15.06 -35.66 14.28
C ASN A 94 16.28 -36.59 14.19
N PRO A 95 16.15 -37.94 14.28
CA PRO A 95 17.30 -38.83 14.12
C PRO A 95 18.03 -38.63 12.79
N ARG A 96 17.30 -38.43 11.68
CA ARG A 96 17.87 -38.20 10.34
C ARG A 96 18.59 -36.85 10.20
N SER A 97 18.29 -35.89 11.08
CA SER A 97 18.95 -34.58 11.09
C SER A 97 20.18 -34.54 12.01
N HIS A 98 20.32 -35.53 12.91
CA HIS A 98 21.40 -35.58 13.90
C HIS A 98 22.42 -36.69 13.60
N GLU A 99 21.99 -37.76 12.94
CA GLU A 99 22.79 -38.94 12.65
C GLU A 99 22.66 -39.35 11.17
N LYS A 100 23.67 -40.07 10.65
CA LYS A 100 23.61 -40.64 9.31
C LYS A 100 22.77 -41.92 9.33
N ILE A 101 21.57 -41.83 8.76
CA ILE A 101 20.67 -42.96 8.55
C ILE A 101 20.63 -43.26 7.05
N SER A 102 20.55 -44.55 6.69
CA SER A 102 20.36 -45.00 5.31
C SER A 102 19.01 -45.69 5.21
N ASP A 103 18.03 -45.00 4.65
CA ASP A 103 16.67 -45.52 4.47
C ASP A 103 16.55 -46.35 3.19
N THR A 104 15.66 -47.34 3.21
CA THR A 104 15.27 -48.08 2.02
C THR A 104 14.17 -47.35 1.24
N GLU A 105 13.95 -47.75 -0.02
CA GLU A 105 12.82 -47.27 -0.83
C GLU A 105 11.48 -47.48 -0.12
N ASN A 106 11.34 -48.61 0.59
CA ASN A 106 10.13 -48.95 1.29
C ASN A 106 9.90 -48.03 2.51
N ASP A 107 10.96 -47.69 3.24
CA ASP A 107 10.88 -46.75 4.36
C ASP A 107 10.43 -45.37 3.87
N ALA A 108 11.07 -44.87 2.80
CA ALA A 108 10.67 -43.61 2.18
C ALA A 108 9.21 -43.64 1.72
N ARG A 109 8.80 -44.72 1.05
CA ARG A 109 7.41 -44.86 0.60
C ARG A 109 6.41 -44.79 1.74
N ILE A 110 6.63 -45.51 2.83
CA ILE A 110 5.70 -45.54 3.97
C ILE A 110 5.61 -44.16 4.62
N LEU A 111 6.78 -43.54 4.87
CA LEU A 111 6.83 -42.25 5.55
C LEU A 111 6.25 -41.13 4.68
N ILE A 112 6.52 -41.12 3.37
CA ILE A 112 5.96 -40.13 2.44
C ILE A 112 4.45 -40.29 2.30
N LEU A 113 3.92 -41.52 2.22
CA LEU A 113 2.46 -41.76 2.21
C LEU A 113 1.80 -41.24 3.48
N PHE A 114 2.43 -41.46 4.63
CA PHE A 114 1.91 -40.99 5.91
C PHE A 114 1.98 -39.46 6.02
N THR A 115 3.08 -38.84 5.56
CA THR A 115 3.17 -37.38 5.40
C THR A 115 2.04 -36.88 4.51
N GLY A 116 1.77 -37.53 3.37
CA GLY A 116 0.67 -37.17 2.47
C GLY A 116 -0.71 -37.27 3.13
N TYR A 117 -0.92 -38.24 4.02
CA TYR A 117 -2.13 -38.31 4.85
C TYR A 117 -2.24 -37.11 5.80
N LEU A 118 -1.17 -36.76 6.50
CA LEU A 118 -1.13 -35.62 7.43
C LEU A 118 -1.31 -34.28 6.70
N VAL A 119 -0.66 -34.10 5.55
CA VAL A 119 -0.85 -32.93 4.68
C VAL A 119 -2.32 -32.78 4.32
N ARG A 120 -3.02 -33.85 3.90
CA ARG A 120 -4.46 -33.76 3.58
C ARG A 120 -5.32 -33.37 4.79
N GLN A 121 -4.97 -33.80 6.00
CA GLN A 121 -5.69 -33.40 7.22
C GLN A 121 -5.47 -31.92 7.54
N ILE A 122 -4.23 -31.46 7.45
CA ILE A 122 -3.85 -30.05 7.68
C ILE A 122 -4.40 -29.15 6.57
N ASP A 123 -4.47 -29.64 5.34
CA ASP A 123 -4.88 -28.81 4.22
C ASP A 123 -6.39 -28.54 4.22
N LYS A 124 -7.18 -29.55 4.62
CA LYS A 124 -8.63 -29.41 4.87
C LYS A 124 -8.97 -28.55 6.10
N ALA A 125 -7.99 -28.26 6.96
CA ALA A 125 -8.18 -27.39 8.10
C ALA A 125 -8.48 -25.96 7.63
N LYS A 126 -9.60 -25.39 8.10
CA LYS A 126 -9.88 -23.97 7.84
C LYS A 126 -8.86 -23.12 8.59
N SER A 127 -8.05 -22.38 7.84
CA SER A 127 -7.29 -21.23 8.35
C SER A 127 -8.24 -20.32 9.14
N GLN A 128 -7.85 -19.88 10.34
CA GLN A 128 -8.61 -18.89 11.10
C GLN A 128 -8.68 -17.55 10.36
N PHE A 129 -7.70 -17.29 9.50
CA PHE A 129 -7.66 -16.10 8.67
C PHE A 129 -8.46 -16.31 7.39
N SER A 130 -9.47 -15.46 7.21
CA SER A 130 -10.28 -15.36 6.00
C SER A 130 -9.97 -14.01 5.37
N ARG A 131 -9.33 -14.00 4.18
CA ARG A 131 -9.06 -12.75 3.45
C ARG A 131 -10.32 -11.93 3.25
N HIS A 132 -11.40 -12.59 2.84
CA HIS A 132 -12.70 -11.96 2.62
C HIS A 132 -13.23 -11.24 3.87
N ASP A 133 -13.20 -11.91 5.02
CA ASP A 133 -13.68 -11.30 6.27
C ASP A 133 -12.71 -10.25 6.80
N PHE A 134 -11.41 -10.41 6.56
CA PHE A 134 -10.40 -9.45 6.96
C PHE A 134 -10.52 -8.15 6.16
N ILE A 135 -10.68 -8.22 4.84
CA ILE A 135 -10.83 -7.03 3.99
C ILE A 135 -12.05 -6.21 4.41
N ARG A 136 -13.15 -6.85 4.83
CA ARG A 136 -14.31 -6.13 5.37
C ARG A 136 -13.99 -5.28 6.60
N ARG A 137 -13.02 -5.69 7.44
CA ARG A 137 -12.55 -4.89 8.59
C ARG A 137 -11.72 -3.68 8.15
N VAL A 138 -10.96 -3.81 7.07
CA VAL A 138 -10.18 -2.70 6.48
C VAL A 138 -11.12 -1.69 5.82
N LEU A 139 -12.17 -2.18 5.17
CA LEU A 139 -13.15 -1.36 4.46
C LEU A 139 -14.30 -0.87 5.35
N ASP A 140 -14.21 -1.13 6.66
CA ASP A 140 -15.28 -0.80 7.61
C ASP A 140 -15.51 0.72 7.67
N PRO A 141 -16.77 1.20 7.64
CA PRO A 141 -17.07 2.61 7.82
C PRO A 141 -16.55 3.22 9.13
N ASP A 142 -16.43 2.40 10.18
CA ASP A 142 -15.94 2.75 11.51
C ASP A 142 -14.44 2.44 11.70
N PHE A 143 -13.70 2.19 10.61
CA PHE A 143 -12.25 2.06 10.65
C PHE A 143 -11.62 3.27 11.36
N VAL A 144 -10.70 3.02 12.28
CA VAL A 144 -10.03 4.09 13.03
C VAL A 144 -8.77 4.52 12.25
N PRO A 145 -8.75 5.72 11.63
CA PRO A 145 -7.66 6.12 10.75
C PRO A 145 -6.46 6.63 11.56
N ASN A 146 -5.73 5.70 12.17
CA ASN A 146 -4.45 5.99 12.82
C ASN A 146 -3.47 4.82 12.64
N SER A 147 -2.18 5.13 12.80
CA SER A 147 -1.11 4.14 12.58
C SER A 147 -1.22 2.95 13.54
N ARG A 148 -1.55 3.18 14.81
CA ARG A 148 -1.59 2.12 15.82
C ARG A 148 -2.67 1.07 15.55
N TYR A 149 -3.86 1.51 15.14
CA TYR A 149 -4.95 0.60 14.79
C TYR A 149 -4.60 -0.21 13.53
N ALA A 150 -4.03 0.44 12.52
CA ALA A 150 -3.59 -0.22 11.30
C ALA A 150 -2.49 -1.27 11.56
N GLU A 151 -1.50 -0.97 12.41
CA GLU A 151 -0.46 -1.93 12.83
C GLU A 151 -1.07 -3.18 13.47
N LEU A 152 -2.00 -2.99 14.42
CA LEU A 152 -2.70 -4.11 15.09
C LEU A 152 -3.52 -4.94 14.10
N LEU A 153 -4.14 -4.32 13.09
CA LEU A 153 -4.81 -5.06 12.02
C LEU A 153 -3.83 -5.87 11.18
N VAL A 154 -2.65 -5.34 10.87
CA VAL A 154 -1.62 -6.04 10.08
C VAL A 154 -1.00 -7.20 10.86
N GLU A 155 -0.93 -7.14 12.19
CA GLU A 155 -0.51 -8.25 13.06
C GLU A 155 -1.42 -9.48 12.92
N ASP A 156 -2.72 -9.29 12.63
CA ASP A 156 -3.68 -10.38 12.37
C ASP A 156 -3.46 -11.06 11.01
N VAL A 157 -2.67 -10.47 10.10
CA VAL A 157 -2.46 -10.99 8.74
C VAL A 157 -1.25 -11.94 8.71
N PRO A 158 -1.46 -13.23 8.37
CA PRO A 158 -0.35 -14.17 8.18
C PRO A 158 0.65 -13.67 7.15
N VAL A 159 1.95 -13.81 7.43
CA VAL A 159 3.03 -13.25 6.60
C VAL A 159 2.88 -13.64 5.12
N GLY A 160 2.64 -14.92 4.82
CA GLY A 160 2.46 -15.42 3.45
C GLY A 160 1.16 -15.00 2.74
N GLN A 161 0.28 -14.24 3.40
CA GLN A 161 -0.96 -13.71 2.81
C GLN A 161 -0.95 -12.18 2.68
N ARG A 162 0.12 -11.50 3.11
CA ARG A 162 0.16 -10.03 3.17
C ARG A 162 0.09 -9.37 1.80
N LEU A 163 0.80 -9.90 0.80
CA LEU A 163 0.70 -9.40 -0.57
C LEU A 163 -0.75 -9.53 -1.08
N GLU A 164 -1.35 -10.71 -0.93
CA GLU A 164 -2.72 -10.97 -1.40
C GLU A 164 -3.73 -10.04 -0.72
N VAL A 165 -3.60 -9.79 0.59
CA VAL A 165 -4.42 -8.84 1.33
C VAL A 165 -4.21 -7.41 0.84
N PHE A 166 -2.97 -7.01 0.54
CA PHE A 166 -2.70 -5.72 -0.09
C PHE A 166 -3.45 -5.60 -1.42
N LEU A 167 -3.32 -6.60 -2.29
CA LEU A 167 -3.95 -6.60 -3.62
C LEU A 167 -5.48 -6.56 -3.54
N ASP A 168 -6.07 -7.32 -2.62
CA ASP A 168 -7.52 -7.32 -2.39
C ASP A 168 -8.01 -5.95 -1.89
N ALA A 169 -7.32 -5.33 -0.92
CA ALA A 169 -7.66 -4.00 -0.45
C ALA A 169 -7.43 -2.92 -1.53
N TYR A 170 -6.39 -3.06 -2.35
CA TYR A 170 -6.07 -2.13 -3.43
C TYR A 170 -7.09 -2.17 -4.57
N ARG A 171 -7.68 -3.34 -4.86
CA ARG A 171 -8.79 -3.45 -5.83
C ARG A 171 -10.01 -2.64 -5.37
N GLU A 172 -10.22 -2.55 -4.06
CA GLU A 172 -11.32 -1.84 -3.41
C GLU A 172 -11.00 -0.35 -3.13
N LYS A 173 -9.91 0.19 -3.69
CA LYS A 173 -9.43 1.55 -3.39
C LYS A 173 -10.42 2.68 -3.63
N GLU A 174 -11.41 2.48 -4.49
CA GLU A 174 -12.43 3.47 -4.83
C GLU A 174 -13.70 3.35 -3.96
N THR A 175 -13.84 2.28 -3.18
CA THR A 175 -15.07 2.01 -2.41
C THR A 175 -15.05 2.63 -1.01
N VAL A 176 -13.89 3.09 -0.54
CA VAL A 176 -13.69 3.63 0.80
C VAL A 176 -12.91 4.94 0.80
N LYS A 177 -12.90 5.63 1.94
CA LYS A 177 -12.11 6.85 2.11
C LYS A 177 -10.62 6.54 2.02
N GLY A 178 -9.88 7.36 1.28
CA GLY A 178 -8.43 7.20 1.08
C GLY A 178 -7.63 7.10 2.39
N ASP A 179 -8.07 7.77 3.45
CA ASP A 179 -7.41 7.75 4.77
C ASP A 179 -7.37 6.36 5.41
N HIS A 180 -8.42 5.54 5.20
CA HIS A 180 -8.48 4.19 5.78
C HIS A 180 -7.35 3.34 5.19
N LEU A 181 -7.32 3.30 3.85
CA LEU A 181 -6.31 2.56 3.11
C LEU A 181 -4.91 3.14 3.29
N ARG A 182 -4.78 4.45 3.48
CA ARG A 182 -3.49 5.09 3.75
C ARG A 182 -2.85 4.61 5.03
N HIS A 183 -3.58 4.61 6.14
CA HIS A 183 -3.04 4.07 7.38
C HIS A 183 -2.76 2.57 7.26
N PHE A 184 -3.66 1.81 6.63
CA PHE A 184 -3.48 0.38 6.42
C PHE A 184 -2.26 0.03 5.56
N PHE A 185 -2.10 0.66 4.39
CA PHE A 185 -0.97 0.41 3.48
C PHE A 185 0.36 0.89 4.07
N ASN A 186 0.38 2.01 4.80
CA ASN A 186 1.58 2.46 5.51
C ASN A 186 2.04 1.45 6.57
N ALA A 187 1.12 0.73 7.21
CA ALA A 187 1.45 -0.35 8.13
C ALA A 187 1.83 -1.66 7.41
N LEU A 188 1.17 -1.99 6.30
CA LEU A 188 1.32 -3.27 5.62
C LEU A 188 2.57 -3.33 4.72
N LEU A 189 2.82 -2.31 3.89
CA LEU A 189 3.90 -2.31 2.89
C LEU A 189 5.31 -2.55 3.46
N PRO A 190 5.69 -1.98 4.63
CA PRO A 190 6.99 -2.26 5.23
C PRO A 190 7.19 -3.74 5.61
N THR A 191 6.09 -4.47 5.79
CA THR A 191 6.09 -5.86 6.27
C THR A 191 6.13 -6.89 5.15
N LEU A 192 6.05 -6.44 3.89
CA LEU A 192 6.24 -7.27 2.71
C LEU A 192 7.73 -7.58 2.48
N THR A 193 8.01 -8.64 1.73
CA THR A 193 9.34 -8.93 1.20
C THR A 193 9.74 -7.93 0.12
N VAL A 194 11.02 -7.96 -0.30
CA VAL A 194 11.51 -7.09 -1.38
C VAL A 194 10.80 -7.41 -2.71
N ASP A 195 10.65 -8.69 -3.04
CA ASP A 195 10.02 -9.13 -4.29
C ASP A 195 8.53 -8.78 -4.33
N GLU A 196 7.81 -8.94 -3.21
CA GLU A 196 6.41 -8.53 -3.10
C GLU A 196 6.23 -7.01 -3.26
N ARG A 197 7.15 -6.19 -2.70
CA ARG A 197 7.11 -4.73 -2.94
C ARG A 197 7.35 -4.37 -4.40
N ILE A 198 8.29 -5.03 -5.07
CA ILE A 198 8.53 -4.84 -6.51
C ILE A 198 7.25 -5.18 -7.30
N GLN A 199 6.58 -6.27 -6.94
CA GLN A 199 5.31 -6.66 -7.58
C GLN A 199 4.21 -5.61 -7.35
N VAL A 200 4.08 -5.07 -6.13
CA VAL A 200 3.15 -3.98 -5.83
C VAL A 200 3.45 -2.75 -6.69
N ASP A 201 4.71 -2.30 -6.71
CA ASP A 201 5.13 -1.12 -7.48
C ASP A 201 4.86 -1.31 -8.98
N GLN A 202 5.07 -2.53 -9.52
CA GLN A 202 4.78 -2.89 -10.91
C GLN A 202 3.27 -2.83 -11.22
N ILE A 203 2.43 -3.43 -10.36
CA ILE A 203 0.97 -3.44 -10.55
C ILE A 203 0.39 -2.03 -10.57
N ILE A 204 0.80 -1.20 -9.61
CA ILE A 204 0.36 0.21 -9.56
C ILE A 204 0.87 0.97 -10.79
N SER A 205 2.11 0.73 -11.18
CA SER A 205 2.70 1.36 -12.37
C SER A 205 1.91 1.02 -13.62
N ASP A 206 1.54 -0.24 -13.83
CA ASP A 206 0.80 -0.69 -15.01
C ASP A 206 -0.63 -0.13 -15.07
N GLU A 207 -1.30 -0.01 -13.92
CA GLU A 207 -2.61 0.66 -13.84
C GLU A 207 -2.50 2.15 -14.18
N LEU A 208 -1.56 2.87 -13.55
CA LEU A 208 -1.36 4.31 -13.80
C LEU A 208 -0.88 4.62 -15.23
N LYS A 209 -0.20 3.66 -15.86
CA LYS A 209 0.25 3.77 -17.25
C LYS A 209 -0.92 3.85 -18.24
N THR A 210 -2.06 3.28 -17.90
CA THR A 210 -3.19 3.12 -18.83
C THR A 210 -4.48 3.81 -18.36
N THR A 211 -4.68 4.03 -17.05
CA THR A 211 -5.95 4.54 -16.53
C THR A 211 -6.34 5.91 -17.08
N ASP A 212 -7.57 6.02 -17.58
CA ASP A 212 -8.19 7.29 -17.96
C ASP A 212 -9.17 7.86 -16.95
N ASP A 213 -9.38 7.14 -15.85
CA ASP A 213 -10.27 7.57 -14.78
C ASP A 213 -9.55 8.39 -13.72
N ASP A 214 -10.05 9.62 -13.51
CA ASP A 214 -9.56 10.51 -12.47
C ASP A 214 -9.85 9.95 -11.05
N ALA A 215 -10.91 9.15 -10.85
CA ALA A 215 -11.21 8.57 -9.55
C ALA A 215 -10.14 7.56 -9.13
N THR A 216 -9.72 6.68 -10.05
CA THR A 216 -8.55 5.80 -9.86
C THR A 216 -7.31 6.60 -9.46
N VAL A 217 -6.97 7.67 -10.19
CA VAL A 217 -5.76 8.47 -9.88
C VAL A 217 -5.84 9.08 -8.48
N ARG A 218 -6.99 9.64 -8.08
CA ARG A 218 -7.20 10.19 -6.74
C ARG A 218 -7.12 9.10 -5.67
N ALA A 219 -7.70 7.93 -5.91
CA ALA A 219 -7.68 6.81 -4.99
C ALA A 219 -6.24 6.32 -4.75
N VAL A 220 -5.42 6.21 -5.80
CA VAL A 220 -4.01 5.83 -5.69
C VAL A 220 -3.22 6.86 -4.88
N ILE A 221 -3.32 8.15 -5.22
CA ILE A 221 -2.61 9.22 -4.48
C ILE A 221 -3.08 9.28 -3.01
N GLY A 222 -4.38 9.15 -2.77
CA GLY A 222 -4.98 9.25 -1.44
C GLY A 222 -4.66 8.06 -0.54
N SER A 223 -4.63 6.85 -1.10
CA SER A 223 -4.38 5.61 -0.34
C SER A 223 -2.90 5.28 -0.16
N LEU A 224 -2.01 5.69 -1.06
CA LEU A 224 -0.59 5.32 -0.98
C LEU A 224 0.34 6.50 -0.65
N GLY A 225 -0.16 7.73 -0.74
CA GLY A 225 0.62 8.93 -0.47
C GLY A 225 1.72 9.20 -1.50
N GLY A 226 2.58 10.18 -1.19
CA GLY A 226 3.70 10.58 -2.06
C GLY A 226 4.90 9.65 -2.02
N ASP A 227 5.11 8.91 -0.92
CA ASP A 227 6.35 8.14 -0.69
C ASP A 227 6.51 6.95 -1.65
N ILE A 228 5.41 6.42 -2.20
CA ILE A 228 5.47 5.39 -3.23
C ILE A 228 5.89 5.95 -4.58
N TRP A 229 5.67 7.25 -4.82
CA TRP A 229 5.80 7.86 -6.13
C TRP A 229 7.17 7.62 -6.76
N PRO A 230 8.32 7.81 -6.07
CA PRO A 230 9.63 7.55 -6.67
C PRO A 230 9.90 6.10 -7.09
N ARG A 231 9.16 5.12 -6.55
CA ARG A 231 9.33 3.70 -6.86
C ARG A 231 8.59 3.27 -8.13
N LEU A 232 7.61 4.06 -8.56
CA LEU A 232 6.79 3.73 -9.74
C LEU A 232 7.55 3.97 -11.04
N ALA A 233 7.18 3.22 -12.08
CA ALA A 233 7.76 3.34 -13.41
C ALA A 233 7.65 4.79 -13.92
N GLU A 234 8.75 5.34 -14.44
CA GLU A 234 8.84 6.73 -14.86
C GLU A 234 7.77 7.11 -15.89
N VAL A 235 7.48 6.22 -16.85
CA VAL A 235 6.42 6.42 -17.85
C VAL A 235 5.05 6.65 -17.21
N SER A 236 4.75 5.93 -16.13
CA SER A 236 3.49 6.05 -15.39
C SER A 236 3.44 7.37 -14.62
N ARG A 237 4.55 7.72 -13.95
CA ARG A 237 4.68 9.00 -13.22
C ARG A 237 4.49 10.19 -14.15
N LEU A 238 5.24 10.25 -15.25
CA LEU A 238 5.15 11.34 -16.24
C LEU A 238 3.73 11.48 -16.81
N ARG A 239 3.06 10.37 -17.11
CA ARG A 239 1.68 10.39 -17.62
C ARG A 239 0.71 10.98 -16.60
N ILE A 240 0.77 10.55 -15.34
CA ILE A 240 -0.14 11.08 -14.31
C ILE A 240 0.19 12.51 -13.95
N GLU A 241 1.47 12.86 -13.83
CA GLU A 241 1.90 14.24 -13.61
C GLU A 241 1.42 15.16 -14.73
N HIS A 242 1.49 14.74 -15.99
CA HIS A 242 0.93 15.49 -17.12
C HIS A 242 -0.60 15.67 -17.00
N LYS A 243 -1.34 14.63 -16.58
CA LYS A 243 -2.79 14.76 -16.31
C LYS A 243 -3.07 15.76 -15.20
N LEU A 244 -2.28 15.75 -14.13
CA LEU A 244 -2.39 16.69 -13.02
C LEU A 244 -2.10 18.13 -13.49
N VAL A 245 -1.03 18.34 -14.26
CA VAL A 245 -0.71 19.66 -14.85
C VAL A 245 -1.86 20.17 -15.72
N ARG A 246 -2.40 19.34 -16.63
CA ARG A 246 -3.54 19.70 -17.47
C ARG A 246 -4.77 20.07 -16.62
N SER A 247 -5.07 19.27 -15.61
CA SER A 247 -6.19 19.55 -14.69
C SER A 247 -5.99 20.87 -13.94
N VAL A 248 -4.75 21.19 -13.53
CA VAL A 248 -4.41 22.49 -12.96
C VAL A 248 -4.63 23.62 -13.95
N GLN A 249 -4.25 23.47 -15.23
CA GLN A 249 -4.48 24.49 -16.27
C GLN A 249 -5.97 24.81 -16.46
N GLU A 250 -6.84 23.81 -16.35
CA GLU A 250 -8.29 23.95 -16.43
C GLU A 250 -8.93 24.45 -15.12
N GLY A 251 -8.16 24.52 -14.02
CA GLY A 251 -8.64 24.76 -12.66
C GLY A 251 -9.33 26.10 -12.44
N ARG A 252 -10.52 26.05 -11.80
CA ARG A 252 -11.28 27.24 -11.39
C ARG A 252 -11.95 27.01 -10.05
N PHE A 253 -11.90 28.01 -9.18
CA PHE A 253 -12.50 27.97 -7.85
C PHE A 253 -13.42 29.17 -7.66
N ASP A 254 -14.61 28.90 -7.15
CA ASP A 254 -15.58 29.91 -6.76
C ASP A 254 -15.42 30.16 -5.26
N SER A 255 -14.81 31.30 -4.91
CA SER A 255 -14.58 31.68 -3.51
C SER A 255 -15.86 32.06 -2.76
N LYS A 256 -16.90 32.56 -3.46
CA LYS A 256 -18.21 32.88 -2.85
C LYS A 256 -18.92 31.59 -2.41
N GLN A 257 -18.92 30.57 -3.26
CA GLN A 257 -19.59 29.29 -2.96
C GLN A 257 -18.67 28.26 -2.28
N LYS A 258 -17.36 28.51 -2.23
CA LYS A 258 -16.32 27.59 -1.76
C LYS A 258 -16.30 26.26 -2.53
N VAL A 259 -16.48 26.32 -3.86
CA VAL A 259 -16.58 25.14 -4.73
C VAL A 259 -15.51 25.16 -5.82
N CYS A 260 -14.83 24.03 -6.01
CA CYS A 260 -13.97 23.77 -7.15
C CYS A 260 -14.84 23.51 -8.40
N ARG A 261 -14.85 24.44 -9.36
CA ARG A 261 -15.68 24.37 -10.57
C ARG A 261 -15.08 23.48 -11.65
N SER A 262 -13.76 23.45 -11.75
CA SER A 262 -12.99 22.64 -12.71
C SER A 262 -11.59 22.39 -12.16
N GLY A 263 -10.87 21.41 -12.74
CA GLY A 263 -9.52 21.06 -12.31
C GLY A 263 -9.46 20.31 -10.98
N GLY A 264 -10.51 19.56 -10.62
CA GLY A 264 -10.59 18.86 -9.34
C GLY A 264 -9.44 17.87 -9.12
N LEU A 265 -9.01 17.15 -10.16
CA LEU A 265 -7.87 16.24 -10.09
C LEU A 265 -6.56 16.98 -9.76
N GLY A 266 -6.33 18.15 -10.35
CA GLY A 266 -5.13 18.96 -10.13
C GLY A 266 -4.88 19.34 -8.67
N THR A 267 -5.93 19.43 -7.85
CA THR A 267 -5.81 19.73 -6.41
C THR A 267 -5.04 18.65 -5.63
N TRP A 268 -4.97 17.42 -6.16
CA TRP A 268 -4.24 16.30 -5.56
C TRP A 268 -2.74 16.34 -5.84
N ALA A 269 -2.29 17.15 -6.81
CA ALA A 269 -0.90 17.22 -7.21
C ALA A 269 0.04 17.63 -6.06
N ARG A 270 -0.47 18.45 -5.13
CA ARG A 270 0.29 18.90 -3.94
C ARG A 270 0.85 17.74 -3.11
N ASN A 271 0.15 16.61 -3.07
CA ASN A 271 0.59 15.43 -2.31
C ASN A 271 1.80 14.73 -2.94
N LEU A 272 2.16 15.11 -4.17
CA LEU A 272 3.24 14.53 -4.96
C LEU A 272 4.38 15.53 -5.20
N PHE A 273 4.23 16.81 -4.85
CA PHE A 273 5.23 17.85 -5.10
C PHE A 273 6.65 17.52 -4.63
N PRO A 274 6.88 16.83 -3.49
CA PRO A 274 8.23 16.45 -3.07
C PRO A 274 8.94 15.54 -4.08
N HIS A 275 8.17 14.74 -4.82
CA HIS A 275 8.65 13.71 -5.74
C HIS A 275 8.27 13.97 -7.21
N PHE A 276 7.70 15.14 -7.51
CA PHE A 276 7.20 15.50 -8.83
C PHE A 276 8.36 15.64 -9.82
N THR A 277 8.21 15.09 -11.01
CA THR A 277 9.21 15.12 -12.09
C THR A 277 9.02 16.36 -12.97
N LEU A 278 7.78 16.63 -13.37
CA LEU A 278 7.35 17.74 -14.23
C LEU A 278 7.21 19.06 -13.45
N LYS A 279 8.21 19.37 -12.60
CA LYS A 279 8.18 20.55 -11.72
C LYS A 279 8.06 21.85 -12.52
N ARG A 280 8.77 21.93 -13.65
CA ARG A 280 8.77 23.13 -14.51
C ARG A 280 7.40 23.37 -15.15
N GLU A 281 6.77 22.31 -15.65
CA GLU A 281 5.46 22.34 -16.30
C GLU A 281 4.38 22.70 -15.28
N MET A 282 4.43 22.12 -14.08
CA MET A 282 3.52 22.46 -12.98
C MET A 282 3.68 23.92 -12.54
N LEU A 283 4.91 24.39 -12.32
CA LEU A 283 5.18 25.79 -11.99
C LEU A 283 4.74 26.75 -13.11
N GLY A 284 4.90 26.35 -14.37
CA GLY A 284 4.39 27.09 -15.53
C GLY A 284 2.87 27.25 -15.46
N ALA A 285 2.14 26.15 -15.33
CA ALA A 285 0.68 26.15 -15.23
C ALA A 285 0.18 27.01 -14.06
N ILE A 286 0.81 26.91 -12.89
CA ILE A 286 0.47 27.74 -11.73
C ILE A 286 0.74 29.22 -11.99
N THR A 287 1.90 29.55 -12.58
CA THR A 287 2.29 30.93 -12.87
C THR A 287 1.34 31.56 -13.89
N ASP A 288 0.94 30.82 -14.92
CA ASP A 288 0.02 31.31 -15.95
C ASP A 288 -1.36 31.61 -15.37
N LYS A 289 -1.86 30.77 -14.44
CA LYS A 289 -3.10 31.06 -13.71
C LYS A 289 -3.01 32.32 -12.86
N LEU A 290 -1.92 32.49 -12.12
CA LEU A 290 -1.69 33.71 -11.32
C LEU A 290 -1.48 34.96 -12.18
N ARG A 291 -1.09 34.80 -13.45
CA ARG A 291 -0.96 35.89 -14.42
C ARG A 291 -2.27 36.21 -15.15
N SER A 292 -3.22 35.27 -15.19
CA SER A 292 -4.43 35.35 -16.01
C SER A 292 -5.27 36.60 -15.77
N GLY A 293 -5.23 37.18 -14.57
CA GLY A 293 -6.16 38.23 -14.15
C GLY A 293 -7.57 37.71 -13.90
N ASN A 294 -7.83 36.41 -14.07
CA ASN A 294 -9.13 35.81 -13.81
C ASN A 294 -9.23 35.39 -12.35
N ARG A 295 -10.16 36.00 -11.61
CA ARG A 295 -10.37 35.77 -10.17
C ARG A 295 -10.55 34.28 -9.83
N ALA A 296 -11.33 33.53 -10.61
CA ALA A 296 -11.58 32.12 -10.33
C ALA A 296 -10.34 31.23 -10.56
N GLU A 297 -9.47 31.59 -11.49
CA GLU A 297 -8.23 30.85 -11.76
C GLU A 297 -7.16 31.15 -10.71
N GLU A 298 -7.06 32.40 -10.29
CA GLU A 298 -6.13 32.80 -9.24
C GLU A 298 -6.57 32.25 -7.87
N ASP A 299 -7.87 32.29 -7.54
CA ASP A 299 -8.41 31.72 -6.29
C ASP A 299 -8.18 30.20 -6.24
N TYR A 300 -8.27 29.50 -7.38
CA TYR A 300 -7.95 28.07 -7.45
C TYR A 300 -6.52 27.79 -7.01
N VAL A 301 -5.55 28.57 -7.49
CA VAL A 301 -4.14 28.42 -7.11
C VAL A 301 -3.95 28.71 -5.62
N PHE A 302 -4.45 29.83 -5.11
CA PHE A 302 -4.27 30.21 -3.71
C PHE A 302 -4.92 29.19 -2.76
N GLN A 303 -6.09 28.66 -3.11
CA GLN A 303 -6.80 27.71 -2.28
C GLN A 303 -6.11 26.33 -2.23
N TYR A 304 -5.62 25.82 -3.37
CA TYR A 304 -5.23 24.41 -3.46
C TYR A 304 -3.73 24.16 -3.60
N LEU A 305 -2.99 25.05 -4.26
CA LEU A 305 -1.62 24.76 -4.71
C LEU A 305 -0.57 25.63 -4.02
N PHE A 306 -0.88 26.91 -3.79
CA PHE A 306 0.05 27.87 -3.21
C PHE A 306 0.62 27.45 -1.84
N PRO A 307 -0.15 26.85 -0.90
CA PRO A 307 0.41 26.42 0.38
C PRO A 307 1.54 25.39 0.27
N ALA A 308 1.58 24.62 -0.82
CA ALA A 308 2.58 23.58 -1.04
C ALA A 308 3.59 23.94 -2.15
N ILE A 309 3.47 25.10 -2.82
CA ILE A 309 4.28 25.40 -4.03
C ILE A 309 5.78 25.44 -3.76
N GLY A 310 6.20 25.67 -2.50
CA GLY A 310 7.61 25.63 -2.10
C GLY A 310 8.28 24.26 -2.24
N GLU A 311 7.50 23.17 -2.29
CA GLU A 311 8.03 21.82 -2.52
C GLU A 311 8.46 21.59 -3.99
N LEU A 312 7.96 22.42 -4.92
CA LEU A 312 8.35 22.39 -6.33
C LEU A 312 9.67 23.15 -6.60
N HIS A 313 10.00 24.16 -5.78
CA HIS A 313 11.21 24.95 -5.97
C HIS A 313 11.64 25.63 -4.67
N SER A 314 12.94 25.65 -4.37
CA SER A 314 13.49 26.17 -3.09
C SER A 314 13.40 27.69 -2.91
N SER A 315 13.09 28.42 -3.97
CA SER A 315 12.92 29.88 -3.95
C SER A 315 11.81 30.30 -4.92
N ILE A 316 11.36 31.55 -4.85
CA ILE A 316 10.36 32.08 -5.80
C ILE A 316 10.96 32.05 -7.22
N PRO A 317 10.36 31.34 -8.19
CA PRO A 317 10.83 31.38 -9.58
C PRO A 317 10.73 32.79 -10.16
N ALA A 318 11.68 33.17 -11.02
CA ALA A 318 11.75 34.53 -11.58
C ALA A 318 10.44 34.99 -12.26
N THR A 319 9.75 34.10 -12.96
CA THR A 319 8.47 34.39 -13.61
C THR A 319 7.36 34.68 -12.61
N LEU A 320 7.36 33.98 -11.48
CA LEU A 320 6.40 34.15 -10.39
C LEU A 320 6.70 35.42 -9.59
N ASP A 321 7.99 35.70 -9.34
CA ASP A 321 8.47 36.94 -8.72
C ASP A 321 7.98 38.17 -9.50
N ILE A 322 8.06 38.15 -10.84
CA ILE A 322 7.52 39.21 -11.70
C ILE A 322 6.00 39.38 -11.51
N VAL A 323 5.24 38.28 -11.47
CA VAL A 323 3.77 38.32 -11.28
C VAL A 323 3.43 38.96 -9.94
N PHE A 324 4.01 38.49 -8.84
CA PHE A 324 3.76 39.05 -7.52
C PHE A 324 4.15 40.52 -7.43
N LYS A 325 5.35 40.90 -7.89
CA LYS A 325 5.78 42.31 -7.90
C LYS A 325 4.78 43.20 -8.62
N THR A 326 4.31 42.76 -9.78
CA THR A 326 3.38 43.54 -10.61
C THR A 326 2.03 43.70 -9.92
N ARG A 327 1.45 42.61 -9.42
CA ARG A 327 0.13 42.64 -8.77
C ARG A 327 0.15 43.43 -7.46
N ILE A 328 1.21 43.32 -6.67
CA ILE A 328 1.38 44.06 -5.41
C ILE A 328 1.58 45.55 -5.66
N ARG A 329 2.39 45.94 -6.66
CA ARG A 329 2.56 47.36 -7.04
C ARG A 329 1.27 48.00 -7.55
N ASN A 330 0.39 47.20 -8.16
CA ASN A 330 -0.94 47.62 -8.57
C ASN A 330 -1.96 47.63 -7.42
N GLY A 331 -1.53 47.37 -6.18
CA GLY A 331 -2.36 47.47 -4.98
C GLY A 331 -3.21 46.25 -4.67
N SER A 332 -2.89 45.08 -5.22
CA SER A 332 -3.66 43.85 -4.97
C SER A 332 -3.38 43.25 -3.59
N GLU A 333 -4.35 43.38 -2.67
CA GLU A 333 -4.26 42.85 -1.30
C GLU A 333 -4.12 41.32 -1.27
N ARG A 334 -4.83 40.60 -2.13
CA ARG A 334 -4.76 39.11 -2.22
C ARG A 334 -3.34 38.59 -2.50
N PHE A 335 -2.60 39.23 -3.42
CA PHE A 335 -1.22 38.83 -3.74
C PHE A 335 -0.25 39.23 -2.64
N HIS A 336 -0.51 40.34 -1.94
CA HIS A 336 0.26 40.76 -0.76
C HIS A 336 0.05 39.79 0.41
N ALA A 337 -1.21 39.44 0.71
CA ALA A 337 -1.58 38.49 1.76
C ALA A 337 -1.03 37.09 1.49
N ALA A 338 -1.07 36.63 0.23
CA ALA A 338 -0.46 35.36 -0.16
C ALA A 338 1.01 35.28 0.23
N LEU A 339 1.80 36.34 0.00
CA LEU A 339 3.22 36.34 0.38
C LEU A 339 3.47 36.58 1.87
N THR A 340 2.67 37.41 2.53
CA THR A 340 2.92 37.80 3.93
C THR A 340 2.37 36.83 4.96
N VAL A 341 1.30 36.10 4.62
CA VAL A 341 0.63 35.17 5.54
C VAL A 341 0.86 33.71 5.16
N TYR A 342 0.87 33.40 3.86
CA TYR A 342 0.81 32.03 3.36
C TYR A 342 2.03 31.61 2.54
N SER A 343 3.07 32.43 2.44
CA SER A 343 4.25 32.10 1.62
C SER A 343 4.94 30.86 2.15
N PRO A 344 5.19 29.85 1.29
CA PRO A 344 6.02 28.70 1.68
C PRO A 344 7.52 29.03 1.67
N TRP A 345 7.91 30.22 1.19
CA TRP A 345 9.29 30.68 1.16
C TRP A 345 9.54 31.78 2.17
N GLU A 346 10.65 31.68 2.90
CA GLU A 346 11.10 32.72 3.82
C GLU A 346 11.44 34.03 3.10
N LYS A 347 11.17 35.17 3.74
CA LYS A 347 11.42 36.50 3.16
C LYS A 347 12.87 36.71 2.72
N GLY A 348 13.83 36.04 3.35
CA GLY A 348 15.25 36.15 3.05
C GLY A 348 15.67 35.65 1.66
N VAL A 349 14.87 34.76 1.03
CA VAL A 349 15.14 34.24 -0.33
C VAL A 349 14.42 35.01 -1.44
N TRP A 350 13.68 36.06 -1.09
CA TRP A 350 12.94 36.87 -2.06
C TRP A 350 13.87 37.86 -2.77
N SER A 351 13.49 38.30 -3.97
CA SER A 351 14.23 39.37 -4.63
C SER A 351 14.09 40.69 -3.85
N LYS A 352 15.15 41.53 -3.89
CA LYS A 352 15.13 42.85 -3.24
C LYS A 352 13.95 43.71 -3.71
N ASP A 353 13.62 43.62 -4.99
CA ASP A 353 12.51 44.36 -5.59
C ASP A 353 11.14 43.87 -5.10
N LEU A 354 11.01 42.56 -4.84
CA LEU A 354 9.79 41.99 -4.28
C LEU A 354 9.63 42.37 -2.82
N ILE A 355 10.71 42.32 -2.03
CA ILE A 355 10.72 42.81 -0.64
C ILE A 355 10.27 44.27 -0.61
N LYS A 356 10.86 45.13 -1.45
CA LYS A 356 10.46 46.54 -1.55
C LYS A 356 8.98 46.69 -1.92
N ALA A 357 8.48 45.93 -2.89
CA ALA A 357 7.08 45.99 -3.30
C ALA A 357 6.11 45.60 -2.15
N VAL A 358 6.48 44.59 -1.36
CA VAL A 358 5.69 44.14 -0.19
C VAL A 358 5.72 45.16 0.95
N ASP A 359 6.89 45.73 1.24
CA ASP A 359 7.09 46.65 2.36
C ASP A 359 6.47 48.04 2.09
N GLU A 360 6.47 48.49 0.83
CA GLU A 360 5.88 49.77 0.40
C GLU A 360 4.42 49.61 -0.08
N PHE A 361 3.77 48.47 0.22
CA PHE A 361 2.45 48.14 -0.29
C PHE A 361 1.39 49.19 0.09
N LYS A 362 0.57 49.56 -0.89
CA LYS A 362 -0.60 50.42 -0.72
C LYS A 362 -1.77 49.77 -1.44
N ALA A 363 -2.82 49.45 -0.69
CA ALA A 363 -4.03 48.87 -1.24
C ALA A 363 -4.65 49.82 -2.28
N SER A 364 -5.08 49.25 -3.40
CA SER A 364 -5.95 49.91 -4.37
C SER A 364 -7.35 49.31 -4.23
N PRO A 365 -8.44 50.10 -4.36
CA PRO A 365 -9.80 49.54 -4.32
C PRO A 365 -9.96 48.43 -5.37
N ASP A 366 -10.43 47.26 -4.95
CA ASP A 366 -10.71 46.15 -5.84
C ASP A 366 -12.02 46.44 -6.59
N PHE A 367 -11.93 46.97 -7.82
CA PHE A 367 -13.10 47.36 -8.61
C PHE A 367 -13.90 46.15 -9.17
N ASP A 368 -13.39 44.92 -9.01
CA ASP A 368 -14.07 43.67 -9.43
C ASP A 368 -15.31 43.33 -8.58
N GLU A 369 -15.60 44.08 -7.50
CA GLU A 369 -16.83 43.90 -6.70
C GLU A 369 -18.07 44.65 -7.24
N MET A 370 -17.95 45.45 -8.31
CA MET A 370 -19.04 46.34 -8.76
C MET A 370 -19.91 45.85 -9.94
N ASP A 371 -19.66 44.68 -10.53
CA ASP A 371 -20.34 44.27 -11.78
C ASP A 371 -21.54 43.30 -11.62
N ASP A 372 -21.89 42.86 -10.40
CA ASP A 372 -22.98 41.88 -10.19
C ASP A 372 -24.32 42.50 -9.69
N ASP A 373 -24.37 43.80 -9.34
CA ASP A 373 -25.56 44.46 -8.77
C ASP A 373 -26.11 45.59 -9.66
N ILE A 374 -26.34 45.31 -10.96
CA ILE A 374 -27.26 46.13 -11.77
C ILE A 374 -28.58 45.35 -11.92
N PRO A 375 -29.63 45.69 -11.16
CA PRO A 375 -30.96 45.14 -11.39
C PRO A 375 -31.48 45.69 -12.73
N PHE A 376 -31.80 44.80 -13.66
CA PHE A 376 -32.64 45.14 -14.82
C PHE A 376 -34.12 45.15 -14.43
#